data_AF-A0A955N8X6-F1
#
_entry.id   AF-A0A955N8X6-F1
#
_cell.length_a   1.000
_cell.length_b   1.000
_cell.length_c   1.000
_cell.angle_alpha   90.00
_cell.angle_beta   90.00
_cell.angle_gamma   90.00
#
_symmetry.space_group_name_H-M   'P 1'
#
loop_
_entity.id
_entity.type
_entity.pdbx_description
1 polymer ?
#
loop_
_entity_poly.entity_id
_entity_poly.type
_entity_poly.pdbx_seq_one_letter_code
_entity_poly.pdbx_strand_id
1 'polypeptide(L)' 'MSQSHALWSMILAGGEGERTRPFIERWLGYPKPKQYCTFVGNRSMLQHTLDRADRLGAPHQKITV' A
#
# COMPACT_ATOMS: atom_id res chain seq x y z
N MET A 1 16.90 23.73 -22.58
CA MET A 1 16.65 23.24 -21.21
C MET A 1 15.59 22.15 -21.32
N SER A 2 15.95 20.88 -21.07
CA SER A 2 15.00 19.78 -21.11
C SER A 2 14.10 19.87 -19.86
N GLN A 3 12.79 20.03 -20.03
CA GLN A 3 11.87 19.91 -18.89
C GLN A 3 11.83 18.46 -18.45
N SER A 4 12.49 18.15 -17.34
CA SER A 4 12.34 16.89 -16.65
C SER A 4 10.97 16.86 -15.96
N HIS A 5 9.99 16.20 -16.57
CA HIS A 5 8.70 15.95 -15.93
C HIS A 5 8.89 15.04 -14.71
N ALA A 6 8.43 15.51 -13.54
CA ALA A 6 8.41 14.71 -12.32
C ALA A 6 7.33 13.62 -12.41
N LEU A 7 7.71 12.35 -12.20
CA LEU A 7 6.76 11.24 -12.16
C LEU A 7 6.14 11.12 -10.77
N TRP A 8 4.82 11.22 -10.68
CA TRP A 8 4.07 11.08 -9.43
C TRP A 8 3.40 9.70 -9.33
N SER A 9 3.46 9.12 -8.13
CA SER A 9 2.73 7.88 -7.80
C SER A 9 1.54 8.16 -6.90
N MET A 10 0.34 7.78 -7.32
CA MET A 10 -0.87 7.81 -6.49
C MET A 10 -1.24 6.38 -6.06
N ILE A 11 -1.26 6.13 -4.75
CA ILE A 11 -1.49 4.81 -4.18
C ILE A 11 -2.87 4.82 -3.51
N LEU A 12 -3.83 4.13 -4.12
CA LEU A 12 -5.20 4.02 -3.62
C LEU A 12 -5.31 2.84 -2.66
N ALA A 13 -5.35 3.12 -1.37
CA ALA A 13 -5.33 2.14 -0.28
C ALA A 13 -6.66 2.09 0.50
N GLY A 14 -7.74 2.68 0.00
CA GLY A 14 -9.06 2.76 0.67
C GLY A 14 -10.02 1.59 0.47
N GLY A 15 -9.56 0.38 0.12
CA GLY A 15 -10.47 -0.75 -0.11
C GLY A 15 -10.93 -1.43 1.19
N GLU A 16 -12.24 -1.56 1.40
CA GLU A 16 -12.86 -2.18 2.61
C GLU A 16 -12.41 -3.62 2.91
N GLY A 17 -12.09 -4.40 1.88
CA GLY A 17 -11.55 -5.75 2.08
C GLY A 17 -12.54 -6.76 2.65
N GLU A 18 -13.85 -6.58 2.46
CA GLU A 18 -14.92 -7.46 2.98
C GLU A 18 -14.68 -8.96 2.74
N ARG A 19 -14.26 -9.33 1.53
CA ARG A 19 -13.96 -10.74 1.19
C ARG A 19 -12.84 -11.33 2.04
N THR A 20 -11.88 -10.52 2.46
CA THR A 20 -10.73 -10.96 3.29
C THR A 20 -11.00 -10.84 4.78
N ARG A 21 -12.06 -10.14 5.19
CA ARG A 21 -12.36 -9.87 6.60
C ARG A 21 -12.50 -11.13 7.46
N PRO A 22 -13.24 -12.18 7.06
CA PRO A 22 -13.33 -13.41 7.87
C PRO A 22 -11.98 -14.11 8.09
N PHE A 23 -11.11 -14.07 7.07
CA PHE A 23 -9.76 -14.64 7.17
C PHE A 23 -8.89 -13.82 8.13
N ILE A 24 -8.93 -12.49 8.02
CA ILE A 24 -8.16 -11.57 8.86
C ILE A 24 -8.62 -11.66 10.32
N GLU A 25 -9.93 -11.67 10.57
CA GLU A 25 -10.49 -11.83 11.92
C GLU A 25 -10.07 -13.16 12.56
N ARG A 26 -10.08 -14.26 11.80
CA ARG A 26 -9.60 -15.56 12.29
C ARG A 26 -8.09 -15.56 12.57
N TRP A 27 -7.30 -14.85 11.77
CA TRP A 27 -5.85 -14.80 11.92
C TRP A 27 -5.39 -13.87 13.04
N LEU A 28 -5.96 -12.67 13.13
CA LEU A 28 -5.53 -11.62 14.06
C LEU A 28 -6.40 -11.51 15.31
N GLY A 29 -7.60 -12.11 15.31
CA GLY A 29 -8.59 -11.98 16.38
C GLY A 29 -9.44 -10.71 16.33
N TYR A 30 -9.22 -9.84 15.33
CA TYR A 30 -9.95 -8.58 15.15
C TYR A 30 -9.98 -8.15 13.67
N PRO A 31 -10.95 -7.32 13.24
CA PRO A 31 -10.99 -6.80 11.88
C PRO A 31 -9.85 -5.81 11.64
N LYS A 32 -9.13 -5.96 10.54
CA LYS A 32 -8.08 -5.04 10.09
C LYS A 32 -8.17 -4.83 8.58
N PRO A 33 -8.10 -3.59 8.06
CA PRO A 33 -8.08 -3.37 6.62
C PRO A 33 -6.88 -4.07 5.98
N LYS A 34 -7.10 -4.69 4.82
CA LYS A 34 -6.11 -5.58 4.18
C LYS A 34 -4.77 -4.88 3.88
N GLN A 35 -4.80 -3.60 3.53
CA GLN A 35 -3.62 -2.80 3.19
C GLN A 35 -2.64 -2.70 4.36
N TYR A 36 -3.11 -2.85 5.60
CA TYR A 36 -2.29 -2.82 6.82
C TYR A 36 -1.90 -4.21 7.33
N CYS A 37 -2.29 -5.28 6.63
CA CYS A 37 -2.00 -6.66 7.02
C CYS A 37 -0.65 -7.14 6.46
N THR A 38 0.07 -7.94 7.24
CA THR A 38 1.37 -8.53 6.89
C THR A 38 1.22 -9.94 6.33
N PHE A 39 0.49 -10.09 5.22
CA PHE A 39 0.25 -11.42 4.62
C PHE A 39 1.53 -12.11 4.15
N VAL A 40 2.57 -11.32 3.84
CA VAL A 40 3.86 -11.82 3.35
C VAL A 40 4.98 -11.15 4.15
N GLY A 41 5.67 -11.96 4.96
CA GLY A 41 6.74 -11.51 5.82
C GLY A 41 6.25 -10.59 6.94
N ASN A 42 7.01 -9.55 7.24
CA ASN A 42 6.78 -8.62 8.35
C ASN A 42 6.29 -7.23 7.92
N ARG A 43 6.09 -7.00 6.61
CA ARG A 43 5.66 -5.71 6.06
C ARG A 43 4.21 -5.77 5.59
N SER A 44 3.49 -4.66 5.78
CA SER A 44 2.12 -4.53 5.30
C SER A 44 2.04 -4.47 3.78
N MET A 45 0.89 -4.82 3.20
CA MET A 45 0.65 -4.65 1.75
C MET A 45 0.92 -3.22 1.28
N LEU A 46 0.58 -2.21 2.10
CA LEU A 46 0.84 -0.80 1.81
C LEU A 46 2.35 -0.51 1.78
N GLN A 47 3.12 -0.99 2.76
CA GLN A 47 4.58 -0.84 2.77
C GLN A 47 5.21 -1.45 1.52
N HIS A 48 4.82 -2.67 1.14
CA HIS A 48 5.28 -3.29 -0.11
C HIS A 48 4.89 -2.48 -1.35
N THR A 49 3.80 -1.70 -1.32
CA THR A 49 3.37 -0.86 -2.43
C THR A 49 4.13 0.46 -2.50
N LEU A 50 4.38 1.08 -1.36
CA LEU A 50 5.24 2.27 -1.25
C LEU A 50 6.66 1.99 -1.74
N ASP A 51 7.24 0.86 -1.32
CA ASP A 51 8.60 0.46 -1.73
C ASP A 51 8.70 0.17 -3.24
N ARG A 52 7.60 -0.22 -3.88
CA ARG A 52 7.54 -0.38 -5.34
C ARG A 52 7.41 0.98 -6.05
N ALA A 53 6.64 1.90 -5.49
CA ALA A 53 6.50 3.26 -6.02
C ALA A 53 7.83 4.03 -5.97
N ASP A 54 8.63 3.80 -4.94
CA ASP A 54 9.99 4.39 -4.80
C ASP A 54 10.96 3.94 -5.89
N ARG A 55 10.63 2.87 -6.64
CA ARG A 55 11.42 2.43 -7.80
C ARG A 55 11.03 3.16 -9.09
N LEU A 56 9.94 3.93 -9.08
CA LEU A 56 9.41 4.63 -10.25
C LEU A 56 9.73 6.13 -10.22
N GLY A 57 9.60 6.76 -9.05
CA GLY A 57 9.81 8.20 -8.86
C GLY A 57 10.55 8.50 -7.55
N ALA A 58 10.79 9.78 -7.28
CA ALA A 58 11.44 10.15 -6.03
C ALA A 58 10.52 9.84 -4.83
N PRO A 59 11.04 9.46 -3.65
CA PRO A 59 10.21 9.10 -2.50
C PRO A 59 9.27 10.20 -1.99
N HIS A 60 9.53 11.46 -2.34
CA HIS A 60 8.67 12.60 -2.01
C HIS A 60 7.59 12.89 -3.08
N GLN A 61 7.58 12.15 -4.19
CA GLN A 61 6.63 12.29 -5.31
C GLN A 61 5.57 11.18 -5.28
N LYS A 62 5.08 10.86 -4.08
CA LYS A 62 4.03 9.85 -3.87
C LYS A 62 2.99 10.33 -2.87
N ILE A 63 1.74 9.97 -3.12
CA ILE A 63 0.61 10.28 -2.25
C ILE A 63 -0.17 8.98 -2.05
N THR A 64 -0.63 8.77 -0.81
CA THR A 64 -1.53 7.66 -0.47
C THR A 64 -2.90 8.23 -0.10
N VAL A 65 -3.95 7.58 -0.59
CA VAL A 65 -5.36 7.92 -0.33
C VAL A 65 -6.09 6.73 0.25
#